data_AF-A0A154IH68-F1
#
_entry.id   AF-A0A154IH68-F1
#
_cell.length_a   1.000
_cell.length_b   1.000
_cell.length_c   1.000
_cell.angle_alpha   90.00
_cell.angle_beta   90.00
_cell.angle_gamma   90.00
#
_symmetry.space_group_name_H-M   'P 1'
#
loop_
_entity.id
_entity.type
_entity.pdbx_description
1 polymer ?
#
loop_
_entity_poly.entity_id
_entity_poly.type
_entity_poly.pdbx_seq_one_letter_code
_entity_poly.pdbx_strand_id
1 'polypeptide(L)'
;MSTRFIAYCDIIVRMEFHMVQDTPSRKLEQYIVRFPDGMREQLKQEAAKNGRSLNAEIITRLEDSFESSNQAPSSIDEIAKLAARQLMNAPHIPIRDREAIWSLYETIKLEETRNIRKFMTRLSEVIADAEERSAKK
;
A
#
# COMPACT_ATOMS: atom_id res chain seq x y z
N MET A 1 -59.71 26.27 -38.58
CA MET A 1 -59.04 25.85 -37.33
C MET A 1 -57.86 24.95 -37.69
N SER A 2 -56.94 25.43 -38.50
CA SER A 2 -55.60 25.96 -38.16
C SER A 2 -54.66 24.93 -37.52
N THR A 3 -54.04 24.17 -38.42
CA THR A 3 -53.00 23.15 -38.30
C THR A 3 -51.66 23.67 -37.71
N ARG A 4 -51.66 24.82 -37.03
CA ARG A 4 -50.46 25.45 -36.45
C ARG A 4 -50.20 25.09 -34.99
N PHE A 5 -51.13 24.43 -34.30
CA PHE A 5 -50.99 24.08 -32.88
C PHE A 5 -50.24 22.75 -32.64
N ILE A 6 -50.19 21.84 -33.63
CA ILE A 6 -49.56 20.52 -33.46
C ILE A 6 -48.03 20.60 -33.69
N ALA A 7 -47.55 21.52 -34.53
CA ALA A 7 -46.12 21.66 -34.83
C ALA A 7 -45.28 22.24 -33.68
N TYR A 8 -45.89 22.96 -32.72
CA TYR A 8 -45.17 23.48 -31.55
C TYR A 8 -45.06 22.47 -30.41
N CYS A 9 -45.92 21.44 -30.38
CA CYS A 9 -45.85 20.39 -29.36
C CYS A 9 -44.80 19.32 -29.68
N ASP A 10 -44.52 19.06 -30.97
CA ASP A 10 -43.48 18.12 -31.41
C ASP A 10 -42.04 18.67 -31.25
N ILE A 11 -41.86 20.00 -31.20
CA ILE A 11 -40.53 20.61 -31.03
C ILE A 11 -40.08 20.55 -29.57
N ILE A 12 -41.01 20.64 -28.61
CA ILE A 12 -40.67 20.61 -27.17
C ILE A 12 -40.27 19.20 -26.71
N VAL A 13 -40.84 18.14 -27.30
CA VAL A 13 -40.50 16.75 -26.91
C VAL A 13 -39.21 16.25 -27.57
N ARG A 14 -38.70 16.92 -28.61
CA ARG A 14 -37.48 16.50 -29.32
C ARG A 14 -36.17 17.09 -28.77
N MET A 15 -36.25 17.95 -27.75
CA MET A 15 -35.11 18.62 -27.12
C MET A 15 -34.83 18.13 -25.68
N GLU A 16 -35.45 17.04 -25.26
CA GLU A 16 -34.98 16.18 -24.17
C GLU A 16 -33.83 15.29 -24.68
N PHE A 17 -32.83 15.90 -25.31
CA PHE A 17 -31.54 15.24 -25.50
C PHE A 17 -30.89 15.22 -24.12
N HIS A 18 -31.32 14.26 -23.32
CA HIS A 18 -30.71 13.86 -22.07
C HIS A 18 -29.22 13.66 -22.39
N MET A 19 -28.39 14.65 -22.08
CA MET A 19 -26.96 14.46 -21.89
C MET A 19 -26.88 13.45 -20.73
N VAL A 20 -26.89 12.17 -21.06
CA VAL A 20 -26.27 11.17 -20.22
C VAL A 20 -24.80 11.55 -20.23
N GLN A 21 -24.44 12.43 -19.29
CA GLN A 21 -23.07 12.79 -19.01
C GLN A 21 -22.35 11.48 -18.68
N ASP A 22 -21.66 10.94 -19.68
CA ASP A 22 -20.92 9.69 -19.60
C ASP A 22 -19.61 9.97 -18.85
N THR A 23 -19.74 10.25 -17.54
CA THR A 23 -18.60 10.61 -16.70
C THR A 23 -17.71 9.39 -16.51
N PRO A 24 -16.37 9.54 -16.54
CA PRO A 24 -15.44 8.41 -16.40
C PRO A 24 -15.66 7.62 -15.10
N SER A 25 -16.16 8.29 -14.05
CA SER A 25 -16.56 7.67 -12.79
C SER A 25 -17.66 6.61 -12.90
N ARG A 26 -18.54 6.70 -13.92
CA ARG A 26 -19.61 5.71 -14.15
C ARG A 26 -19.10 4.41 -14.78
N LYS A 27 -17.89 4.43 -15.35
CA LYS A 27 -17.25 3.26 -15.98
C LYS A 27 -16.43 2.43 -14.98
N LEU A 28 -16.25 2.93 -13.76
CA LEU A 28 -15.49 2.26 -12.70
C LEU A 28 -16.33 1.17 -12.03
N GLU A 29 -15.68 0.08 -11.61
CA GLU A 29 -16.31 -0.98 -10.84
C GLU A 29 -16.83 -0.45 -9.49
N GLN A 30 -18.04 -0.86 -9.11
CA GLN A 30 -18.70 -0.43 -7.89
C GLN A 30 -18.87 -1.64 -6.96
N TYR A 31 -18.46 -1.48 -5.71
CA TYR A 31 -18.57 -2.53 -4.69
C TYR A 31 -19.29 -1.98 -3.45
N ILE A 32 -20.25 -2.75 -2.93
CA ILE A 32 -21.04 -2.36 -1.74
C ILE A 32 -20.35 -2.91 -0.50
N VAL A 33 -19.81 -2.00 0.32
CA VAL A 33 -19.19 -2.35 1.61
C VAL A 33 -20.20 -2.19 2.75
N ARG A 34 -20.33 -3.23 3.57
CA ARG A 34 -21.13 -3.20 4.81
C ARG A 34 -20.20 -2.91 5.99
N PHE A 35 -20.29 -1.70 6.52
CA PHE A 35 -19.49 -1.28 7.68
C PHE A 35 -20.17 -1.69 9.00
N PRO A 36 -19.40 -2.13 10.01
CA PRO A 36 -19.89 -2.24 11.38
C PRO A 36 -20.19 -0.85 11.97
N ASP A 37 -20.96 -0.83 13.06
CA ASP A 37 -21.43 0.41 13.69
C ASP A 37 -20.27 1.37 14.02
N GLY A 38 -20.47 2.65 13.69
CA GLY A 38 -19.49 3.72 13.92
C GLY A 38 -18.30 3.77 12.94
N MET A 39 -17.97 2.68 12.25
CA MET A 39 -16.77 2.62 11.39
C MET A 39 -16.86 3.55 10.18
N ARG A 40 -18.05 3.70 9.59
CA ARG A 40 -18.27 4.62 8.47
C ARG A 40 -18.03 6.08 8.86
N GLU A 41 -18.46 6.47 10.05
CA GLU A 41 -18.30 7.85 10.54
C GLU A 41 -16.83 8.13 10.84
N GLN A 42 -16.13 7.16 11.43
CA GLN A 42 -14.68 7.24 11.63
C GLN A 42 -13.93 7.44 10.29
N LEU A 43 -14.24 6.64 9.27
CA LEU A 43 -13.64 6.80 7.93
C LEU A 43 -13.93 8.17 7.31
N LYS A 44 -15.14 8.71 7.52
CA LYS A 44 -15.52 10.02 7.01
C LYS A 44 -14.73 11.15 7.68
N GLN A 45 -14.49 11.05 8.99
CA GLN A 45 -13.67 12.01 9.72
C GLN A 45 -12.21 11.97 9.25
N GLU A 46 -11.65 10.78 9.06
CA GLU A 46 -10.27 10.63 8.55
C GLU A 46 -10.14 11.14 7.11
N ALA A 47 -11.10 10.83 6.23
CA ALA A 47 -11.13 11.38 4.88
C ALA A 47 -11.16 12.92 4.87
N ALA A 48 -11.98 13.52 5.74
CA ALA A 48 -12.07 14.98 5.87
C ALA A 48 -10.76 15.60 6.38
N LYS A 49 -10.12 14.99 7.39
CA LYS A 49 -8.79 15.42 7.89
C LYS A 49 -7.73 15.37 6.78
N ASN A 50 -7.79 14.35 5.92
CA ASN A 50 -6.85 14.16 4.82
C ASN A 50 -7.20 14.95 3.54
N GLY A 51 -8.31 15.71 3.53
CA GLY A 51 -8.77 16.45 2.36
C GLY A 51 -9.20 15.55 1.18
N ARG A 52 -9.60 14.31 1.47
CA ARG A 52 -9.97 13.29 0.49
C ARG A 52 -11.47 13.02 0.52
N SER A 53 -12.02 12.55 -0.61
CA SER A 53 -13.35 11.93 -0.58
C SER A 53 -13.30 10.62 0.20
N LEU A 54 -14.44 10.18 0.73
CA LEU A 54 -14.52 8.89 1.42
C LEU A 54 -14.01 7.73 0.55
N ASN A 55 -14.36 7.73 -0.75
CA ASN A 55 -13.88 6.71 -1.67
C ASN A 55 -12.37 6.79 -1.88
N ALA A 56 -11.81 7.99 -2.00
CA ALA A 56 -10.37 8.17 -2.13
C ALA A 56 -9.62 7.67 -0.88
N GLU A 57 -10.14 7.94 0.32
CA GLU A 57 -9.56 7.42 1.57
C GLU A 57 -9.63 5.87 1.64
N ILE A 58 -10.75 5.27 1.23
CA ILE A 58 -10.87 3.81 1.17
C ILE A 58 -9.85 3.22 0.18
N ILE A 59 -9.73 3.80 -1.01
CA ILE A 59 -8.78 3.34 -2.03
C ILE A 59 -7.35 3.45 -1.52
N THR A 60 -6.95 4.61 -0.97
CA THR A 60 -5.59 4.78 -0.44
C THR A 60 -5.28 3.76 0.66
N ARG A 61 -6.20 3.50 1.58
CA ARG A 61 -5.96 2.47 2.62
C ARG A 61 -5.83 1.06 2.06
N LEU A 62 -6.55 0.75 0.99
CA LEU A 62 -6.43 -0.53 0.29
C LEU A 62 -5.07 -0.63 -0.43
N GLU A 63 -4.68 0.42 -1.16
CA GLU A 63 -3.38 0.52 -1.82
C GLU A 63 -2.24 0.36 -0.81
N ASP A 64 -2.26 1.10 0.30
CA ASP A 64 -1.28 0.99 1.38
C ASP A 64 -1.21 -0.44 1.95
N SER A 65 -2.36 -1.11 2.08
CA SER A 65 -2.42 -2.49 2.58
C SER A 65 -1.77 -3.48 1.60
N PHE A 66 -1.89 -3.23 0.30
CA PHE A 66 -1.24 -4.04 -0.72
C PHE A 66 0.24 -3.71 -0.82
N GLU A 67 0.64 -2.44 -0.81
CA GLU A 67 2.05 -2.03 -0.86
C GLU A 67 2.83 -2.52 0.35
N SER A 68 2.25 -2.44 1.54
CA SER A 68 2.85 -2.99 2.77
C SER A 68 3.07 -4.50 2.69
N SER A 69 2.28 -5.21 1.87
CA SER A 69 2.44 -6.64 1.60
C SER A 69 3.40 -6.94 0.44
N ASN A 70 3.64 -5.97 -0.45
CA ASN A 70 4.39 -6.14 -1.70
C ASN A 70 5.82 -5.57 -1.65
N GLN A 71 6.22 -4.94 -0.55
CA GLN A 71 7.62 -4.63 -0.33
C GLN A 71 8.39 -5.95 -0.21
N ALA A 72 9.22 -6.23 -1.22
CA ALA A 72 10.21 -7.30 -1.10
C ALA A 72 10.99 -7.04 0.21
N PRO A 73 11.07 -8.04 1.10
CA PRO A 73 11.66 -7.84 2.42
C PRO A 73 13.07 -7.29 2.27
N SER A 74 13.28 -6.08 2.77
CA SER A 74 14.49 -5.27 2.56
C SER A 74 15.65 -5.66 3.47
N SER A 75 15.41 -6.57 4.42
CA SER A 75 16.43 -7.16 5.27
C SER A 75 16.22 -8.65 5.41
N ILE A 76 17.31 -9.37 5.70
CA ILE A 76 17.26 -10.80 6.02
C ILE A 76 16.37 -11.06 7.25
N ASP A 77 16.19 -10.05 8.12
CA ASP A 77 15.33 -10.14 9.30
C ASP A 77 13.85 -10.23 8.92
N GLU A 78 13.43 -9.39 7.97
CA GLU A 78 12.06 -9.40 7.46
C GLU A 78 11.78 -10.68 6.65
N ILE A 79 12.74 -11.17 5.85
CA ILE A 79 12.64 -12.48 5.18
C ILE A 79 12.40 -13.60 6.22
N ALA A 80 13.19 -13.60 7.29
CA ALA A 80 13.10 -14.62 8.32
C ALA A 80 11.81 -14.54 9.14
N LYS A 81 11.32 -13.32 9.45
CA LYS A 81 10.01 -13.12 10.10
C LYS A 81 8.87 -13.64 9.25
N LEU A 82 8.89 -13.38 7.93
CA LEU A 82 7.88 -13.88 7.00
C LEU A 82 7.94 -15.41 6.92
N ALA A 83 9.13 -15.99 6.78
CA ALA A 83 9.31 -17.44 6.79
C ALA A 83 8.86 -18.07 8.12
N ALA A 84 9.17 -17.47 9.26
CA ALA A 84 8.75 -17.93 10.59
C ALA A 84 7.21 -17.93 10.73
N ARG A 85 6.52 -16.89 10.23
CA ARG A 85 5.05 -16.85 10.19
C ARG A 85 4.48 -17.98 9.34
N GLN A 86 5.09 -18.26 8.18
CA GLN A 86 4.68 -19.38 7.33
C GLN A 86 4.89 -20.73 8.02
N LEU A 87 6.02 -20.92 8.72
CA LEU A 87 6.31 -22.13 9.50
C LEU A 87 5.32 -22.32 10.66
N MET A 88 4.97 -21.26 11.39
CA MET A 88 3.99 -21.32 12.48
C MET A 88 2.58 -21.71 11.99
N ASN A 89 2.22 -21.33 10.77
CA ASN A 89 0.94 -21.65 10.15
C ASN A 89 0.94 -22.97 9.37
N ALA A 90 2.06 -23.69 9.31
CA ALA A 90 2.20 -24.97 8.62
C ALA A 90 2.22 -26.13 9.64
N PRO A 91 1.06 -26.73 9.98
CA PRO A 91 0.94 -27.67 11.11
C PRO A 91 1.63 -29.03 10.92
N HIS A 92 2.32 -29.28 9.80
CA HIS A 92 2.92 -30.58 9.45
C HIS A 92 4.44 -30.60 9.31
N ILE A 93 5.16 -29.53 9.69
CA ILE A 93 6.62 -29.52 9.57
C ILE A 93 7.27 -30.25 10.77
N PRO A 94 8.03 -31.33 10.55
CA PRO A 94 8.75 -32.04 11.60
C PRO A 94 9.67 -31.12 12.41
N ILE A 95 9.83 -31.37 13.71
CA ILE A 95 10.66 -30.55 14.62
C ILE A 95 12.12 -30.47 14.14
N ARG A 96 12.65 -31.56 13.59
CA ARG A 96 14.02 -31.62 13.05
C ARG A 96 14.27 -30.62 11.91
N ASP A 97 13.29 -30.41 11.05
CA ASP A 97 13.40 -29.48 9.92
C ASP A 97 13.35 -28.03 10.41
N ARG A 98 12.69 -27.77 11.54
CA ARG A 98 12.67 -26.45 12.19
C ARG A 98 14.03 -26.06 12.77
N GLU A 99 14.76 -26.99 13.39
CA GLU A 99 16.10 -26.73 13.94
C GLU A 99 17.14 -26.45 12.84
N ALA A 100 17.09 -27.20 11.74
CA ALA A 100 17.98 -26.99 10.59
C ALA A 100 17.76 -25.60 9.95
N ILE A 101 16.50 -25.17 9.83
CA ILE A 101 16.17 -23.83 9.32
C ILE A 101 16.67 -22.74 10.28
N TRP A 102 16.52 -22.94 11.59
CA TRP A 102 17.02 -21.98 12.59
C TRP A 102 18.55 -21.82 12.55
N SER A 103 19.28 -22.94 12.47
CA SER A 103 20.75 -22.94 12.37
C SER A 103 21.26 -22.21 11.12
N LEU A 104 20.58 -22.41 9.98
CA LEU A 104 20.88 -21.70 8.73
C LEU A 104 20.63 -20.18 8.88
N TYR A 105 19.48 -19.80 9.46
CA TYR A 105 19.16 -18.40 9.74
C TYR A 105 20.20 -17.73 10.63
N GLU A 106 20.58 -18.39 11.72
CA GLU A 106 21.57 -17.88 12.68
C GLU A 106 22.94 -17.67 12.01
N THR A 107 23.36 -18.60 11.16
CA THR A 107 24.61 -18.48 10.38
C THR A 107 24.58 -17.26 9.46
N ILE A 108 23.51 -17.11 8.68
CA ILE A 108 23.35 -15.99 7.75
C ILE A 108 23.32 -14.66 8.52
N LYS A 109 22.63 -14.62 9.67
CA LYS A 109 22.55 -13.42 10.52
C LYS A 109 23.89 -13.01 11.11
N LEU A 110 24.70 -13.98 11.53
CA LEU A 110 26.05 -13.73 12.03
C LEU A 110 26.94 -13.16 10.92
N GLU A 111 26.81 -13.64 9.69
CA GLU A 111 27.54 -13.10 8.54
C GLU A 111 27.10 -11.69 8.16
N GLU A 112 25.79 -11.42 8.11
CA GLU A 112 25.23 -10.09 7.86
C GLU A 112 25.76 -9.09 8.90
N THR A 113 25.68 -9.44 10.19
CA THR A 113 26.16 -8.61 11.30
C THR A 113 27.66 -8.35 11.18
N ARG A 114 28.44 -9.36 10.80
CA ARG A 114 29.89 -9.22 10.58
C ARG A 114 30.19 -8.25 9.45
N ASN A 115 29.46 -8.36 8.34
CA ASN A 115 29.65 -7.51 7.18
C ASN A 115 29.28 -6.06 7.47
N ILE A 116 28.15 -5.83 8.15
CA ILE A 116 27.74 -4.49 8.60
C ILE A 116 28.79 -3.89 9.54
N ARG A 117 29.28 -4.66 10.52
CA ARG A 117 30.32 -4.18 11.44
C ARG A 117 31.59 -3.78 10.70
N LYS A 118 32.06 -4.61 9.76
CA LYS A 118 33.23 -4.28 8.91
C LYS A 118 33.01 -3.00 8.11
N PHE A 119 31.84 -2.84 7.51
CA PHE A 119 31.47 -1.63 6.78
C PHE A 119 31.50 -0.40 7.69
N MET A 120 30.88 -0.47 8.87
CA MET A 120 30.85 0.64 9.83
C MET A 120 32.23 1.02 10.34
N THR A 121 33.11 0.04 10.61
CA THR A 121 34.50 0.31 10.97
C THR A 121 35.20 1.08 9.84
N ARG A 122 35.07 0.60 8.59
CA ARG A 122 35.70 1.27 7.45
C ARG A 122 35.14 2.68 7.21
N LEU A 123 33.84 2.87 7.40
CA LEU A 123 33.21 4.18 7.33
C LEU A 123 33.81 5.13 8.37
N SER A 124 33.98 4.67 9.61
CA SER A 124 34.54 5.50 10.69
C SER A 124 35.99 5.90 10.43
N GLU A 125 36.81 5.00 9.87
CA GLU A 125 38.18 5.30 9.46
C GLU A 125 38.21 6.38 8.38
N VAL A 126 37.36 6.26 7.36
CA VAL A 126 37.29 7.23 6.26
C VAL A 126 36.84 8.61 6.76
N ILE A 127 35.89 8.66 7.68
CA ILE A 127 35.42 9.92 8.28
C ILE A 127 36.55 10.56 9.10
N ALA A 128 37.24 9.80 9.95
CA ALA A 128 38.36 10.29 10.76
C ALA A 128 39.51 10.82 9.88
N ASP A 129 39.86 10.10 8.81
CA ASP A 129 40.87 10.54 7.84
C ASP A 129 40.48 11.85 7.14
N ALA A 130 39.18 12.03 6.83
CA ALA A 130 38.67 13.23 6.19
C ALA A 130 38.70 14.44 7.15
N GLU A 131 38.33 14.24 8.41
CA GLU A 131 38.40 15.26 9.46
C GLU A 131 39.85 15.70 9.69
N GLU A 132 40.79 14.77 9.80
CA GLU A 132 42.22 15.08 9.98
C GLU A 132 42.80 15.87 8.79
N ARG A 133 42.40 15.53 7.56
CA ARG A 133 42.78 16.29 6.36
C ARG A 133 42.21 17.69 6.33
N SER A 134 40.99 17.88 6.87
CA SER A 134 40.36 19.20 6.94
C SER A 134 40.98 20.11 8.01
N ALA A 135 41.48 19.55 9.13
CA ALA A 135 42.09 20.30 10.22
C ALA A 135 43.55 20.75 9.94
N LYS A 136 44.22 20.14 8.97
CA LYS A 136 45.60 20.48 8.54
C LYS A 136 45.67 21.52 7.41
N LYS A 137 44.52 21.99 6.92
CA LYS A 137 44.41 22.93 5.80
C LYS A 137 44.01 24.31 6.29
#